data_AF-A0A2H0WLZ4-F1
#
_entry.id   AF-A0A2H0WLZ4-F1
#
_cell.length_a   1.000
_cell.length_b   1.000
_cell.length_c   1.000
_cell.angle_alpha   90.00
_cell.angle_beta   90.00
_cell.angle_gamma   90.00
#
_symmetry.space_group_name_H-M   'P 1'
#
loop_
_entity.id
_entity.type
_entity.pdbx_description
1 polymer ?
#
loop_
_entity_poly.entity_id
_entity_poly.type
_entity_poly.pdbx_seq_one_letter_code
_entity_poly.pdbx_strand_id
1 'polypeptide(L)'
;MLDNLILNKKSIESIYKTIRKYHEKYLKQYGVKLPKLHDSQSNFTKDALVLVYLAYDYPNTRKVSKEELTKFVRSYYPNTNDVQQARHLGAQAGWWIVAGGRDNIVIKIERGSYQL
;
A
#
# COMPACT_ATOMS: atom_id res chain seq x y z
N MET A 1 10.37 -2.57 -17.64
CA MET A 1 10.30 -3.51 -16.51
C MET A 1 11.07 -2.90 -15.35
N LEU A 2 10.39 -2.53 -14.28
CA LEU A 2 11.02 -1.92 -13.09
C LEU A 2 11.17 -2.99 -12.02
N ASP A 3 12.06 -3.95 -12.27
CA ASP A 3 12.23 -5.12 -11.39
C ASP A 3 12.83 -4.80 -10.01
N ASN A 4 13.18 -3.54 -9.71
CA ASN A 4 13.90 -3.18 -8.48
C ASN A 4 13.58 -1.77 -7.92
N LEU A 5 12.31 -1.36 -7.87
CA LEU A 5 11.98 -0.09 -7.20
C LEU A 5 12.05 -0.26 -5.66
N ILE A 6 13.27 -0.18 -5.11
CA ILE A 6 13.49 -0.08 -3.67
C ILE A 6 13.30 1.39 -3.29
N LEU A 7 12.17 1.71 -2.67
CA LEU A 7 11.96 3.04 -2.10
C LEU A 7 12.90 3.22 -0.91
N ASN A 8 13.70 4.29 -0.89
CA ASN A 8 14.54 4.59 0.27
C ASN A 8 13.68 5.18 1.41
N LYS A 9 14.23 5.20 2.64
CA LYS A 9 13.53 5.67 3.85
C LYS A 9 12.92 7.07 3.67
N LYS A 10 13.68 8.01 3.11
CA LYS A 10 13.21 9.40 2.87
C LYS A 10 12.01 9.45 1.91
N SER A 11 12.02 8.62 0.88
CA SER A 11 10.91 8.53 -0.09
C SER A 11 9.66 7.97 0.57
N ILE A 12 9.82 6.93 1.40
CA ILE A 12 8.71 6.34 2.16
C ILE A 12 8.06 7.37 3.09
N GLU A 13 8.88 8.09 3.88
CA GLU A 13 8.39 9.14 4.78
C GLU A 13 7.70 10.28 4.05
N SER A 14 8.26 10.70 2.91
CA SER A 14 7.69 11.78 2.08
C SER A 14 6.32 11.39 1.51
N ILE A 15 6.21 10.20 0.92
CA ILE A 15 4.94 9.69 0.38
C ILE A 15 3.94 9.51 1.52
N TYR A 16 4.35 8.91 2.64
CA TYR A 16 3.48 8.72 3.80
C TYR A 16 2.96 10.04 4.37
N LYS A 17 3.78 11.10 4.39
CA LYS A 17 3.35 12.45 4.79
C LYS A 17 2.25 12.99 3.87
N THR A 18 2.36 12.76 2.56
CA THR A 18 1.32 13.11 1.58
C THR A 18 0.04 12.32 1.82
N ILE A 19 0.15 11.00 2.02
CA ILE A 19 -0.99 10.14 2.35
C ILE A 19 -1.69 10.63 3.62
N ARG A 20 -0.92 10.92 4.68
CA ARG A 20 -1.46 11.42 5.95
C ARG A 20 -2.21 12.73 5.77
N LYS A 21 -1.65 13.68 5.01
CA LYS A 21 -2.31 14.97 4.73
C LYS A 21 -3.67 14.77 4.05
N TYR A 22 -3.75 13.91 3.03
CA TYR A 22 -5.01 13.64 2.34
C TYR A 22 -5.98 12.77 3.15
N HIS A 23 -5.46 11.84 3.94
CA HIS A 23 -6.24 11.06 4.88
C HIS A 23 -6.94 11.97 5.89
N GLU A 24 -6.20 12.86 6.54
CA GLU A 24 -6.75 13.82 7.52
C GLU A 24 -7.77 14.75 6.88
N LYS A 25 -7.55 15.19 5.64
CA LYS A 25 -8.43 16.11 4.93
C LYS A 25 -9.73 15.47 4.43
N TYR A 26 -9.66 14.23 3.94
CA TYR A 26 -10.76 13.63 3.17
C TYR A 26 -11.30 12.31 3.73
N LEU A 27 -10.44 11.46 4.31
CA LEU A 27 -10.79 10.07 4.62
C LEU A 27 -11.13 9.84 6.09
N LYS A 28 -10.50 10.59 7.01
CA LYS A 28 -10.68 10.45 8.46
C LYS A 28 -12.13 10.58 8.88
N GLN A 29 -12.88 11.51 8.27
CA GLN A 29 -14.30 11.73 8.56
C GLN A 29 -15.19 10.51 8.22
N TYR A 30 -14.74 9.64 7.31
CA TYR A 30 -15.45 8.43 6.91
C TYR A 30 -14.98 7.18 7.68
N GLY A 31 -14.17 7.36 8.74
CA GLY A 31 -13.70 6.26 9.59
C GLY A 31 -12.56 5.42 8.98
N VAL A 32 -11.98 5.84 7.85
CA VAL A 32 -10.80 5.18 7.26
C VAL A 32 -9.66 5.23 8.25
N LYS A 33 -8.99 4.10 8.48
CA LYS A 33 -7.91 3.96 9.45
C LYS A 33 -6.55 4.10 8.76
N LEU A 34 -5.76 5.09 9.18
CA LEU A 34 -4.37 5.24 8.71
C LEU A 34 -3.46 4.27 9.49
N PRO A 35 -2.78 3.32 8.84
CA PRO A 35 -1.81 2.45 9.52
C PRO A 35 -0.65 3.27 10.08
N LYS A 36 -0.08 2.88 11.21
CA LYS A 36 1.09 3.57 11.80
C LYS A 36 2.30 3.43 10.89
N LEU A 37 3.06 4.51 10.67
CA LEU A 37 4.29 4.44 9.89
C LEU A 37 5.32 3.50 10.52
N HIS A 38 5.53 3.61 11.84
CA HIS A 38 6.50 2.82 12.58
C HIS A 38 5.84 1.95 13.66
N ASP A 39 6.44 0.78 13.93
CA ASP A 39 6.12 -0.07 15.07
C ASP A 39 6.81 0.42 16.37
N SER A 40 6.66 -0.32 17.47
CA SER A 40 7.28 0.01 18.76
C SER A 40 8.81 -0.07 18.75
N GLN A 41 9.40 -0.74 17.75
CA GLN A 41 10.84 -0.88 17.56
C GLN A 41 11.39 0.11 16.53
N SER A 42 10.58 1.09 16.10
CA SER A 42 10.92 2.07 15.07
C SER A 42 11.17 1.48 13.67
N ASN A 43 10.66 0.27 13.38
CA ASN A 43 10.67 -0.29 12.02
C ASN A 43 9.41 0.14 11.27
N PHE A 44 9.50 0.27 9.94
CA PHE A 44 8.32 0.58 9.13
C PHE A 44 7.28 -0.54 9.20
N THR A 45 6.02 -0.25 9.52
CA THR A 45 5.01 -1.32 9.54
C THR A 45 4.75 -1.85 8.12
N LYS A 46 4.45 -3.15 8.00
CA LYS A 46 4.13 -3.77 6.69
C LYS A 46 2.94 -3.09 6.02
N ASP A 47 1.94 -2.69 6.79
CA ASP A 47 0.76 -2.00 6.28
C ASP A 47 1.11 -0.61 5.72
N ALA A 48 1.97 0.16 6.41
CA ALA A 48 2.44 1.44 5.91
C ALA A 48 3.31 1.27 4.65
N LEU A 49 4.18 0.26 4.60
CA LEU A 49 4.98 -0.05 3.41
C LEU A 49 4.08 -0.35 2.21
N VAL A 50 3.08 -1.22 2.38
CA VAL A 50 2.14 -1.55 1.30
C VAL A 50 1.38 -0.32 0.83
N LEU A 51 0.85 0.48 1.75
CA LEU A 51 0.09 1.68 1.42
C LEU A 51 0.96 2.71 0.67
N VAL A 52 2.20 2.92 1.10
CA VAL A 52 3.16 3.81 0.45
C VAL A 52 3.51 3.33 -0.96
N TYR A 53 3.72 2.02 -1.13
CA TYR A 53 4.07 1.47 -2.43
C TYR A 53 2.93 1.60 -3.43
N LEU A 54 1.68 1.37 -2.99
CA LEU A 54 0.50 1.55 -3.83
C LEU A 54 0.21 3.03 -4.16
N ALA A 55 0.53 3.93 -3.24
CA ALA A 55 0.40 5.38 -3.45
C ALA A 55 1.57 6.00 -4.21
N TYR A 56 2.57 5.20 -4.62
CA TYR A 56 3.69 5.69 -5.40
C TYR A 56 3.19 6.28 -6.73
N ASP A 57 3.68 7.47 -7.06
CA ASP A 57 3.28 8.26 -8.24
C ASP A 57 1.85 8.82 -8.21
N TYR A 58 1.19 8.84 -7.03
CA TYR A 58 -0.12 9.49 -6.88
C TYR A 58 -0.09 10.96 -7.37
N PRO A 59 -1.08 11.41 -8.18
CA PRO A 59 -2.36 10.76 -8.47
C PRO A 59 -2.35 9.70 -9.58
N ASN A 60 -1.25 9.51 -10.30
CA ASN A 60 -1.13 8.54 -11.40
C ASN A 60 -0.65 7.18 -10.90
N THR A 61 -1.29 6.66 -9.84
CA THR A 61 -0.92 5.37 -9.25
C THR A 61 -0.97 4.25 -10.29
N ARG A 62 0.02 3.37 -10.25
CA ARG A 62 0.13 2.23 -11.18
C ARG A 62 -0.46 0.96 -10.58
N LYS A 63 -0.81 0.03 -11.47
CA LYS A 63 -1.09 -1.36 -11.13
C LYS A 63 0.17 -2.03 -10.61
N VAL A 64 0.06 -2.71 -9.47
CA VAL A 64 1.15 -3.45 -8.81
C VAL A 64 0.75 -4.92 -8.67
N SER A 65 1.64 -5.85 -9.02
CA SER A 65 1.36 -7.29 -8.82
C SER A 65 1.62 -7.72 -7.37
N LYS A 66 1.01 -8.83 -6.96
CA LYS A 66 1.25 -9.42 -5.63
C LYS A 66 2.72 -9.78 -5.43
N GLU A 67 3.37 -10.31 -6.45
CA GLU A 67 4.77 -10.72 -6.43
C GLU A 67 5.68 -9.51 -6.25
N GLU A 68 5.41 -8.42 -6.96
CA GLU A 68 6.13 -7.15 -6.86
C GLU A 68 6.02 -6.55 -5.44
N LEU A 69 4.78 -6.46 -4.94
CA LEU A 69 4.53 -5.95 -3.60
C LEU A 69 5.21 -6.82 -2.52
N THR A 70 5.20 -8.14 -2.72
CA THR A 70 5.88 -9.09 -1.82
C THR A 70 7.39 -8.90 -1.85
N LYS A 71 8.00 -8.73 -3.03
CA LYS A 71 9.44 -8.43 -3.16
C LYS A 71 9.81 -7.14 -2.43
N PHE A 72 9.01 -6.09 -2.58
CA PHE A 72 9.23 -4.82 -1.87
C PHE A 72 9.14 -4.99 -0.35
N VAL A 73 8.10 -5.65 0.17
CA VAL A 73 7.99 -5.87 1.63
C VAL A 73 9.14 -6.73 2.16
N ARG A 74 9.63 -7.72 1.38
CA ARG A 74 10.77 -8.55 1.74
C ARG A 74 12.09 -7.78 1.83
N SER A 75 12.24 -6.63 1.17
CA SER A 75 13.45 -5.81 1.36
C SER A 75 13.56 -5.21 2.77
N TYR A 76 12.44 -5.13 3.50
CA TYR A 76 12.38 -4.70 4.90
C TYR A 76 12.17 -5.86 5.87
N TYR A 77 11.41 -6.87 5.45
CA TYR A 77 11.07 -8.05 6.24
C TYR A 77 11.31 -9.33 5.43
N PRO A 78 12.56 -9.85 5.36
CA PRO A 78 12.95 -10.93 4.44
C PRO A 78 12.10 -12.20 4.55
N ASN A 79 11.66 -12.54 5.76
CA ASN A 79 10.88 -13.75 6.06
C ASN A 79 9.37 -13.57 5.81
N THR A 80 8.95 -12.53 5.09
CA THR A 80 7.53 -12.29 4.81
C THR A 80 7.03 -13.26 3.75
N ASN A 81 6.03 -14.07 4.10
CA ASN A 81 5.24 -14.81 3.12
C ASN A 81 4.52 -13.86 2.16
N ASP A 82 3.96 -14.39 1.09
CA ASP A 82 3.15 -13.65 0.12
C ASP A 82 2.22 -12.60 0.75
N VAL A 83 2.37 -11.35 0.33
CA VAL A 83 1.66 -10.20 0.92
C VAL A 83 0.16 -10.30 0.61
N GLN A 84 -0.65 -10.39 1.67
CA GLN A 84 -2.12 -10.30 1.65
C GLN A 84 -2.62 -8.97 2.25
N GLN A 85 -1.71 -8.16 2.80
CA GLN A 85 -1.98 -6.93 3.55
C GLN A 85 -2.74 -5.89 2.71
N ALA A 86 -2.53 -5.84 1.39
CA ALA A 86 -3.30 -4.96 0.51
C ALA A 86 -4.81 -5.22 0.57
N ARG A 87 -5.24 -6.48 0.72
CA ARG A 87 -6.65 -6.84 0.89
C ARG A 87 -7.18 -6.45 2.27
N HIS A 88 -6.35 -6.61 3.31
CA HIS A 88 -6.73 -6.22 4.67
C HIS A 88 -6.87 -4.70 4.78
N LEU A 89 -5.99 -3.93 4.16
CA LEU A 89 -6.08 -2.46 4.12
C LEU A 89 -7.39 -1.98 3.47
N GLY A 90 -7.81 -2.64 2.39
CA GLY A 90 -9.09 -2.36 1.76
C GLY A 90 -10.28 -2.71 2.67
N ALA A 91 -10.37 -3.98 3.08
CA ALA A 91 -11.54 -4.51 3.77
C ALA A 91 -11.67 -4.04 5.24
N GLN A 92 -10.56 -3.83 5.96
CA GLN A 92 -10.56 -3.58 7.41
C GLN A 92 -10.22 -2.14 7.78
N ALA A 93 -9.43 -1.47 6.95
CA ALA A 93 -9.00 -0.09 7.19
C ALA A 93 -9.73 0.93 6.30
N GLY A 94 -10.60 0.49 5.39
CA GLY A 94 -11.47 1.35 4.59
C GLY A 94 -10.76 2.07 3.43
N TRP A 95 -9.55 1.64 3.06
CA TRP A 95 -8.85 2.19 1.90
C TRP A 95 -9.47 1.71 0.60
N TRP A 96 -9.57 2.58 -0.39
CA TRP A 96 -10.06 2.19 -1.72
C TRP A 96 -8.97 1.49 -2.53
N ILE A 97 -8.71 0.22 -2.23
CA ILE A 97 -7.73 -0.59 -2.97
C ILE A 97 -8.49 -1.57 -3.86
N VAL A 98 -8.42 -1.36 -5.17
CA VAL A 98 -8.96 -2.30 -6.15
C VAL A 98 -8.06 -3.52 -6.18
N ALA A 99 -8.64 -4.71 -6.00
CA ALA A 99 -7.95 -6.00 -6.10
C ALA A 99 -8.54 -6.82 -7.25
N GLY A 100 -7.69 -7.36 -8.13
CA GLY A 100 -8.16 -8.18 -9.25
C GLY A 100 -8.83 -9.48 -8.76
N GLY A 101 -10.13 -9.61 -9.01
CA GLY A 101 -10.98 -10.68 -8.46
C GLY A 101 -12.48 -10.39 -8.66
N ARG A 102 -13.34 -11.15 -7.97
CA ARG A 102 -14.80 -11.18 -8.22
C ARG A 102 -15.59 -9.97 -7.68
N ASP A 103 -15.00 -9.15 -6.80
CA ASP A 103 -15.83 -8.34 -5.88
C ASP A 103 -15.57 -6.81 -5.87
N ASN A 104 -14.95 -6.20 -6.88
CA ASN A 104 -14.93 -4.73 -7.00
C ASN A 104 -14.79 -4.27 -8.47
N ILE A 105 -15.90 -4.28 -9.21
CA ILE A 105 -15.95 -3.88 -10.62
C ILE A 105 -16.15 -2.36 -10.71
N VAL A 106 -15.08 -1.60 -10.49
CA VAL A 106 -14.98 -0.22 -11.01
C VAL A 106 -13.88 -0.12 -12.06
N ILE A 107 -12.82 -0.95 -11.96
CA ILE A 107 -11.76 -1.11 -12.96
C ILE A 107 -11.43 -2.60 -13.10
N LYS A 108 -11.38 -3.15 -14.33
CA LYS A 108 -10.90 -4.53 -14.57
C LYS A 108 -9.38 -4.58 -14.46
N ILE A 109 -8.88 -5.10 -13.34
CA ILE A 109 -7.45 -5.45 -13.19
C ILE A 109 -7.28 -6.98 -13.06
N GLU A 110 -6.15 -7.49 -13.56
CA GLU A 110 -5.86 -8.93 -13.54
C GLU A 110 -5.81 -9.49 -12.12
N ARG A 111 -6.22 -10.76 -11.98
CA ARG A 111 -6.20 -11.48 -10.72
C ARG A 111 -4.80 -11.44 -10.11
N GLY A 112 -4.72 -11.06 -8.84
CA GLY A 112 -3.43 -10.92 -8.14
C GLY A 112 -2.75 -9.56 -8.30
N SER A 113 -3.44 -8.56 -8.86
CA SER A 113 -2.96 -7.18 -8.92
C SER A 113 -3.75 -6.24 -7.99
N TYR A 114 -3.12 -5.12 -7.63
CA TYR A 114 -3.67 -4.09 -6.75
C TYR A 114 -3.45 -2.68 -7.33
N GLN A 115 -4.38 -1.76 -7.06
CA GLN A 115 -4.26 -0.34 -7.37
C GLN A 115 -5.02 0.51 -6.33
N LEU A 116 -4.40 1.59 -5.87
CA LEU A 116 -4.98 2.60 -4.96
C LEU A 116 -5.56 3.78 -5.75
#